data_AF-A0A3S2VUR1-F1
#
_entry.id   AF-A0A3S2VUR1-F1
#
_cell.length_a   1.000
_cell.length_b   1.000
_cell.length_c   1.000
_cell.angle_alpha   90.00
_cell.angle_beta   90.00
_cell.angle_gamma   90.00
#
_symmetry.space_group_name_H-M   'P 1'
#
loop_
_entity.id
_entity.type
_entity.pdbx_description
1 polymer ?
#
loop_
_entity_poly.entity_id
_entity_poly.type
_entity_poly.pdbx_seq_one_letter_code
_entity_poly.pdbx_strand_id
1 'polypeptide(L)'
;MTRFDPNDKLLLIAIGVLAAAAAAYGVANDGLGLAVGVGALLMAAATGVALASRGGTGSRIGLPVLGMAMVGLVIHVARGHAEAHFAVFAFLAATIVYRHWMPVVAGAATIAVHHLSFNYF
;
A
#
# COMPACT_ATOMS: atom_id res chain seq x y z
N MET A 1 -18.69 8.97 -17.38
CA MET A 1 -18.67 8.56 -15.96
C MET A 1 -17.41 7.75 -15.71
N THR A 2 -16.55 8.17 -14.77
CA THR A 2 -15.28 7.44 -14.53
C THR A 2 -15.55 6.12 -13.80
N ARG A 3 -14.92 5.01 -14.22
CA ARG A 3 -15.13 3.68 -13.65
C ARG A 3 -14.83 3.58 -12.14
N PHE A 4 -13.94 4.44 -11.62
CA PHE A 4 -13.51 4.47 -10.23
C PHE A 4 -14.11 5.64 -9.44
N ASP A 5 -14.35 5.42 -8.14
CA ASP A 5 -14.64 6.47 -7.17
C ASP A 5 -13.45 7.45 -7.05
N PRO A 6 -13.67 8.77 -6.88
CA PRO A 6 -12.58 9.74 -6.78
C PRO A 6 -11.59 9.45 -5.65
N ASN A 7 -12.06 8.98 -4.49
CA ASN A 7 -11.18 8.68 -3.35
C ASN A 7 -10.36 7.41 -3.62
N ASP A 8 -10.99 6.40 -4.24
CA ASP A 8 -10.29 5.19 -4.67
C ASP A 8 -9.19 5.52 -5.66
N LYS A 9 -9.40 6.43 -6.62
CA LYS A 9 -8.34 6.85 -7.56
C LYS A 9 -7.14 7.43 -6.83
N LEU A 10 -7.38 8.31 -5.85
CA LEU A 10 -6.29 8.95 -5.10
C LEU A 10 -5.49 7.90 -4.32
N LEU A 11 -6.16 6.91 -3.73
CA LEU A 11 -5.47 5.84 -3.03
C LEU A 11 -4.75 4.87 -3.97
N LEU A 12 -5.33 4.55 -5.14
CA LEU A 12 -4.66 3.75 -6.17
C LEU A 12 -3.41 4.46 -6.71
N ILE A 13 -3.45 5.78 -6.89
CA ILE A 13 -2.27 6.58 -7.27
C ILE A 13 -1.20 6.47 -6.17
N ALA A 14 -1.57 6.61 -4.90
CA ALA A 14 -0.63 6.45 -3.79
C ALA A 14 0.00 5.05 -3.77
N ILE A 15 -0.79 3.99 -3.99
CA ILE A 15 -0.28 2.61 -4.11
C ILE A 15 0.65 2.47 -5.33
N GLY A 16 0.31 3.10 -6.46
CA GLY A 16 1.16 3.12 -7.66
C GLY A 16 2.50 3.83 -7.43
N VAL A 17 2.51 4.95 -6.70
CA VAL A 17 3.74 5.63 -6.29
C VAL A 17 4.59 4.73 -5.39
N LEU A 18 3.97 3.99 -4.46
CA LEU A 18 4.67 3.00 -3.65
C LEU A 18 5.23 1.85 -4.49
N ALA A 19 4.50 1.37 -5.50
CA ALA A 19 4.99 0.35 -6.43
C ALA A 19 6.21 0.85 -7.22
N ALA A 20 6.20 2.11 -7.66
CA ALA A 20 7.36 2.74 -8.30
C ALA A 20 8.54 2.87 -7.34
N ALA A 21 8.30 3.24 -6.08
CA ALA A 21 9.33 3.28 -5.05
C ALA A 21 9.92 1.89 -4.78
N ALA A 22 9.09 0.84 -4.72
CA ALA A 22 9.55 -0.54 -4.58
C ALA A 22 10.41 -0.96 -5.78
N ALA A 23 10.02 -0.62 -7.00
CA ALA A 23 10.82 -0.89 -8.18
C ALA A 23 12.18 -0.16 -8.13
N ALA A 24 12.20 1.12 -7.72
CA ALA A 24 13.42 1.90 -7.59
C ALA A 24 14.39 1.30 -6.56
N TYR A 25 13.90 0.96 -5.37
CA TYR A 25 14.72 0.24 -4.37
C TYR A 25 15.13 -1.14 -4.85
N GLY A 26 14.27 -1.83 -5.60
CA GLY A 26 14.56 -3.12 -6.22
C GLY A 26 15.69 -3.05 -7.24
N VAL A 27 15.79 -1.97 -8.03
CA VAL A 27 16.95 -1.74 -8.90
C VAL A 27 18.22 -1.53 -8.07
N ALA A 28 18.14 -0.71 -7.03
CA ALA A 28 19.29 -0.37 -6.20
C ALA A 28 19.81 -1.53 -5.32
N ASN A 29 18.96 -2.53 -5.04
CA ASN A 29 19.24 -3.60 -4.08
C ASN A 29 19.06 -5.01 -4.68
N ASP A 30 19.17 -5.16 -5.99
CA ASP A 30 19.06 -6.44 -6.71
C ASP A 30 17.74 -7.20 -6.47
N GLY A 31 16.68 -6.48 -6.14
CA GLY A 31 15.35 -6.99 -5.79
C GLY A 31 14.26 -6.71 -6.85
N LEU A 32 14.63 -6.25 -8.05
CA LEU A 32 13.68 -5.76 -9.06
C LEU A 32 12.61 -6.80 -9.44
N GLY A 33 13.00 -8.07 -9.61
CA GLY A 33 12.06 -9.14 -9.96
C GLY A 33 10.97 -9.34 -8.90
N LEU A 34 11.36 -9.32 -7.62
CA LEU A 34 10.43 -9.39 -6.49
C LEU A 34 9.54 -8.14 -6.43
N ALA A 35 10.15 -6.95 -6.57
CA ALA A 35 9.44 -5.68 -6.53
C ALA A 35 8.35 -5.58 -7.60
N VAL A 36 8.67 -5.92 -8.85
CA VAL A 36 7.72 -5.87 -9.97
C VAL A 36 6.69 -7.00 -9.85
N GLY A 37 7.11 -8.22 -9.54
CA GLY A 37 6.20 -9.37 -9.44
C GLY A 37 5.15 -9.19 -8.35
N VAL A 38 5.58 -8.98 -7.10
CA VAL A 38 4.68 -8.79 -5.96
C VAL A 38 3.94 -7.45 -6.07
N GLY A 39 4.64 -6.39 -6.50
CA GLY A 39 4.02 -5.07 -6.69
C GLY A 39 2.89 -5.10 -7.72
N ALA A 40 3.06 -5.78 -8.85
CA ALA A 40 2.01 -5.93 -9.86
C ALA A 40 0.81 -6.71 -9.33
N LEU A 41 1.03 -7.79 -8.57
CA LEU A 41 -0.04 -8.56 -7.93
C LEU A 41 -0.84 -7.71 -6.94
N LEU A 42 -0.15 -6.96 -6.07
CA LEU A 42 -0.80 -6.07 -5.11
C LEU A 42 -1.57 -4.94 -5.80
N MET A 43 -1.01 -4.34 -6.85
CA MET A 43 -1.66 -3.28 -7.62
C MET A 43 -2.89 -3.81 -8.37
N ALA A 44 -2.83 -5.02 -8.93
CA ALA A 44 -3.96 -5.67 -9.57
C ALA A 44 -5.08 -5.96 -8.56
N ALA A 45 -4.74 -6.49 -7.39
CA ALA A 45 -5.70 -6.73 -6.30
C ALA A 45 -6.36 -5.42 -5.84
N ALA A 46 -5.58 -4.34 -5.65
CA ALA A 46 -6.10 -3.05 -5.25
C ALA A 46 -7.05 -2.48 -6.31
N THR A 47 -6.67 -2.58 -7.59
CA THR A 47 -7.54 -2.18 -8.70
C THR A 47 -8.85 -2.98 -8.71
N GLY A 48 -8.78 -4.29 -8.46
CA GLY A 48 -9.96 -5.16 -8.33
C GLY A 48 -10.89 -4.71 -7.20
N VAL A 49 -10.34 -4.42 -6.02
CA VAL A 49 -11.12 -3.90 -4.86
C VAL A 49 -11.79 -2.58 -5.22
N ALA A 50 -11.07 -1.64 -5.82
CA ALA A 50 -11.62 -0.34 -6.20
C ALA A 50 -12.74 -0.45 -7.25
N LEU A 51 -12.60 -1.35 -8.22
CA LEU A 51 -13.64 -1.62 -9.22
C LEU A 51 -14.89 -2.25 -8.60
N ALA A 52 -14.71 -3.20 -7.69
CA ALA A 52 -15.80 -3.95 -7.07
C ALA A 52 -16.54 -3.12 -6.00
N SER A 53 -15.81 -2.44 -5.12
CA SER A 53 -16.39 -1.74 -3.98
C SER A 53 -16.78 -0.29 -4.27
N ARG A 54 -16.19 0.35 -5.28
CA ARG A 54 -16.58 1.70 -5.77
C ARG A 54 -16.69 2.74 -4.65
N GLY A 55 -15.67 2.90 -3.81
CA GLY A 55 -15.64 3.84 -2.67
C GLY A 55 -16.39 3.37 -1.41
N GLY A 56 -17.03 2.20 -1.47
CA GLY A 56 -17.72 1.57 -0.35
C GLY A 56 -16.78 1.02 0.74
N THR A 57 -17.34 0.28 1.69
CA THR A 57 -16.60 -0.30 2.82
C THR A 57 -15.44 -1.20 2.39
N GLY A 58 -15.61 -1.95 1.29
CA GLY A 58 -14.54 -2.78 0.73
C GLY A 58 -13.32 -1.96 0.32
N SER A 59 -13.50 -0.81 -0.33
CA SER A 59 -12.41 0.11 -0.66
C SER A 59 -11.77 0.70 0.60
N ARG A 60 -12.59 1.12 1.56
CA ARG A 60 -12.15 1.75 2.83
C ARG A 60 -11.37 0.81 3.76
N ILE A 61 -11.40 -0.49 3.53
CA ILE A 61 -10.64 -1.49 4.30
C ILE A 61 -9.56 -2.10 3.41
N GLY A 62 -9.95 -2.63 2.24
CA GLY A 62 -9.07 -3.37 1.35
C GLY A 62 -7.95 -2.53 0.75
N LEU A 63 -8.21 -1.29 0.34
CA LEU A 63 -7.16 -0.45 -0.25
C LEU A 63 -6.11 -0.01 0.78
N PRO A 64 -6.47 0.41 2.01
CA PRO A 64 -5.49 0.61 3.07
C PRO A 64 -4.65 -0.63 3.41
N VAL A 65 -5.28 -1.81 3.49
CA VAL A 65 -4.57 -3.09 3.75
C VAL A 65 -3.57 -3.39 2.63
N LEU A 66 -4.00 -3.34 1.37
CA LEU A 66 -3.16 -3.64 0.21
C LEU A 66 -2.05 -2.59 0.03
N GLY A 67 -2.34 -1.32 0.31
CA GLY A 67 -1.32 -0.29 0.28
C GLY A 67 -0.29 -0.43 1.39
N MET A 68 -0.69 -0.87 2.59
CA MET A 68 0.28 -1.21 3.64
C MET A 68 1.11 -2.45 3.31
N ALA A 69 0.54 -3.44 2.64
CA ALA A 69 1.32 -4.55 2.09
C ALA A 69 2.35 -4.05 1.06
N MET A 70 1.99 -3.07 0.21
CA MET A 70 2.93 -2.43 -0.70
C MET A 70 4.02 -1.64 0.04
N VAL A 71 3.68 -0.93 1.13
CA VAL A 71 4.69 -0.29 1.99
C VAL A 71 5.66 -1.32 2.57
N GLY A 72 5.14 -2.46 3.05
CA GLY A 72 5.98 -3.57 3.51
C GLY A 72 6.92 -4.08 2.42
N LEU A 73 6.44 -4.19 1.18
CA LEU A 73 7.28 -4.53 0.03
C LEU A 73 8.38 -3.49 -0.20
N VAL A 74 8.08 -2.19 -0.18
CA VAL A 74 9.07 -1.10 -0.31
C VAL A 74 10.17 -1.26 0.73
N ILE A 75 9.80 -1.44 2.01
CA ILE A 75 10.76 -1.60 3.11
C ILE A 75 11.62 -2.85 2.92
N HIS A 76 10.99 -3.96 2.53
CA HIS A 76 11.69 -5.22 2.30
C HIS A 76 12.73 -5.13 1.19
N VAL A 77 12.36 -4.59 0.01
CA VAL A 77 13.30 -4.44 -1.11
C VAL A 77 14.32 -3.31 -0.87
N ALA A 78 14.02 -2.37 0.03
CA ALA A 78 14.98 -1.40 0.55
C ALA A 78 15.92 -1.99 1.62
N ARG A 79 15.92 -3.31 1.84
CA ARG A 79 16.76 -4.01 2.84
C ARG A 79 16.60 -3.42 4.26
N GLY A 80 15.41 -2.94 4.60
CA GLY A 80 15.11 -2.41 5.92
C GLY A 80 15.68 -1.02 6.21
N HIS A 81 16.07 -0.24 5.19
CA HIS A 81 16.53 1.15 5.39
C HIS A 81 15.52 1.98 6.20
N ALA A 82 16.03 2.77 7.16
CA ALA A 82 15.20 3.54 8.08
C ALA A 82 14.31 4.55 7.33
N GLU A 83 14.82 5.17 6.27
CA GLU A 83 14.10 6.16 5.48
C GLU A 83 12.88 5.55 4.75
N ALA A 84 12.95 4.27 4.36
CA ALA A 84 11.84 3.58 3.70
C ALA A 84 10.61 3.44 4.64
N HIS A 85 10.81 3.46 5.95
CA HIS A 85 9.73 3.35 6.94
C HIS A 85 8.83 4.59 6.97
N PHE A 86 9.31 5.75 6.52
CA PHE A 86 8.46 6.95 6.41
C PHE A 86 7.26 6.74 5.47
N ALA A 87 7.36 5.78 4.53
CA ALA A 87 6.24 5.39 3.68
C ALA A 87 5.01 4.91 4.46
N VAL A 88 5.19 4.35 5.67
CA VAL A 88 4.08 3.98 6.57
C VAL A 88 3.25 5.22 6.92
N PHE A 89 3.91 6.26 7.42
CA PHE A 89 3.23 7.49 7.84
C PHE A 89 2.66 8.26 6.65
N ALA A 90 3.40 8.34 5.55
CA ALA A 90 2.94 8.99 4.33
C ALA A 90 1.68 8.31 3.76
N PHE A 91 1.64 6.98 3.75
CA PHE A 91 0.48 6.24 3.26
C PHE A 91 -0.71 6.32 4.23
N LEU A 92 -0.50 6.25 5.55
CA LEU A 92 -1.58 6.50 6.53
C LEU A 92 -2.23 7.86 6.31
N ALA A 93 -1.44 8.91 6.06
CA ALA A 93 -1.97 10.24 5.76
C ALA A 93 -2.84 10.24 4.48
N ALA A 94 -2.45 9.50 3.44
CA ALA A 94 -3.25 9.38 2.22
C ALA A 94 -4.63 8.74 2.46
N THR A 95 -4.77 7.83 3.45
CA THR A 95 -6.07 7.20 3.76
C THR A 95 -7.13 8.19 4.27
N ILE A 96 -6.73 9.38 4.74
CA ILE A 96 -7.63 10.45 5.19
C ILE A 96 -8.54 10.94 4.05
N VAL A 97 -8.20 10.66 2.78
CA VAL A 97 -9.04 10.98 1.61
C VAL A 97 -10.49 10.49 1.77
N TYR A 98 -10.70 9.37 2.45
CA TYR A 98 -12.05 8.83 2.72
C TYR A 98 -12.82 9.57 3.81
N ARG A 99 -12.18 10.52 4.52
CA ARG A 99 -12.76 11.31 5.62
C ARG A 99 -13.44 10.45 6.68
N HIS A 100 -12.85 9.28 6.93
CA HIS A 100 -13.36 8.29 7.85
C HIS A 100 -12.19 7.67 8.59
N TRP A 101 -12.36 7.37 9.87
CA TRP A 101 -11.29 6.84 10.72
C TRP A 101 -10.92 5.40 10.36
N MET A 102 -11.89 4.59 9.93
CA MET A 102 -11.73 3.16 9.62
C MET A 102 -10.58 2.85 8.64
N PRO A 103 -10.41 3.56 7.50
CA PRO A 103 -9.23 3.40 6.63
C PRO A 103 -7.88 3.55 7.33
N VAL A 104 -7.76 4.57 8.19
CA VAL A 104 -6.52 4.81 8.96
C VAL A 104 -6.26 3.63 9.89
N VAL A 105 -7.29 3.18 10.61
CA VAL A 105 -7.17 2.03 11.53
C VAL A 105 -6.89 0.73 10.78
N ALA A 106 -7.50 0.50 9.62
CA ALA A 106 -7.23 -0.68 8.79
C ALA A 106 -5.77 -0.73 8.33
N GLY A 107 -5.22 0.40 7.85
CA GLY A 107 -3.81 0.50 7.52
C GLY A 107 -2.90 0.30 8.75
N ALA A 108 -3.18 1.01 9.84
CA ALA A 108 -2.38 0.92 11.07
C ALA A 108 -2.38 -0.48 11.68
N ALA A 109 -3.53 -1.17 11.70
CA ALA A 109 -3.63 -2.54 12.17
C ALA A 109 -2.83 -3.49 11.27
N THR A 110 -2.85 -3.30 9.95
CA THR A 110 -2.09 -4.12 9.01
C THR A 110 -0.59 -4.04 9.29
N ILE A 111 -0.04 -2.82 9.44
CA ILE A 111 1.39 -2.66 9.71
C ILE A 111 1.76 -3.10 11.13
N ALA A 112 0.88 -2.94 12.11
CA ALA A 112 1.09 -3.46 13.46
C ALA A 112 1.20 -4.99 13.46
N VAL A 113 0.29 -5.69 12.77
CA VAL A 113 0.35 -7.15 12.60
C VAL A 113 1.64 -7.56 11.88
N HIS A 114 2.03 -6.83 10.85
CA HIS A 114 3.30 -7.07 10.16
C HIS A 114 4.49 -6.96 11.13
N HIS A 115 4.60 -5.89 11.91
CA HIS A 115 5.68 -5.76 12.90
C HIS A 115 5.65 -6.86 13.95
N LEU A 116 4.47 -7.20 14.49
CA LEU A 116 4.33 -8.30 15.45
C LEU A 116 4.75 -9.65 14.86
N SER A 117 4.55 -9.85 13.56
CA SER A 117 4.83 -11.11 12.86
C SER A 117 6.24 -11.21 12.27
N PHE A 118 6.97 -10.10 12.11
CA PHE A 118 8.25 -10.10 11.38
C PHE A 118 9.37 -9.32 12.08
N ASN A 119 9.10 -8.63 13.19
CA ASN A 119 10.07 -7.78 13.88
C ASN A 119 10.47 -8.31 15.28
N TYR A 120 9.96 -9.46 15.69
CA TYR A 120 10.23 -10.05 17.02
C TYR A 120 11.06 -11.34 16.98
N PHE A 121 11.59 -11.71 15.81
CA PHE A 121 12.44 -12.88 15.58
C PHE A 121 13.59 -12.49 14.65
#